data_AF-A0A2J6XEL5-F1
#
_entry.id   AF-A0A2J6XEL5-F1
#
_cell.length_a   1.000
_cell.length_b   1.000
_cell.length_c   1.000
_cell.angle_alpha   90.00
_cell.angle_beta   90.00
_cell.angle_gamma   90.00
#
_symmetry.space_group_name_H-M   'P 1'
#
loop_
_entity.id
_entity.type
_entity.pdbx_description
1 polymer ?
#
loop_
_entity_poly.entity_id
_entity_poly.type
_entity_poly.pdbx_seq_one_letter_code
_entity_poly.pdbx_strand_id
1 'polypeptide(L)'
;MYDWLGPTMFLGALVILGIGYPVAFSLGATAIVFGIIGVSLGIFDPIIIRAMPSRIFNVMSNYTLLAIPYFIFLGSMLEKSGLAEDLLDTMGVLFGPIRGGLAISVVVVGALLAA
;
A
#
# COMPACT_ATOMS: atom_id res chain seq x y z
N MET A 1 34.05 -5.60 6.62
CA MET A 1 33.83 -6.42 7.85
C MET A 1 32.37 -6.36 8.35
N TYR A 2 31.43 -5.74 7.64
CA TYR A 2 30.01 -5.67 8.04
C TYR A 2 29.04 -6.01 6.90
N ASP A 3 29.54 -6.69 5.86
CA ASP A 3 28.79 -7.01 4.64
C ASP A 3 27.65 -8.00 4.90
N TRP A 4 27.68 -8.71 6.03
CA TRP A 4 26.64 -9.64 6.49
C TRP A 4 25.38 -8.96 7.03
N LEU A 5 25.46 -7.67 7.38
CA LEU A 5 24.37 -6.95 8.04
C LEU A 5 23.20 -6.65 7.09
N GLY A 6 23.49 -6.39 5.81
CA GLY A 6 22.47 -6.21 4.77
C GLY A 6 21.67 -7.48 4.46
N PRO A 7 22.32 -8.62 4.13
CA PRO A 7 21.65 -9.90 3.92
C PRO A 7 20.83 -10.37 5.12
N THR A 8 21.35 -10.18 6.34
CA THR A 8 20.62 -10.56 7.56
C THR A 8 19.42 -9.66 7.82
N MET A 9 19.51 -8.35 7.53
CA MET A 9 18.35 -7.45 7.58
C MET A 9 17.25 -7.86 6.61
N PHE A 10 17.63 -8.22 5.37
CA PHE A 10 16.68 -8.66 4.35
C PHE A 10 16.00 -9.98 4.73
N LEU A 11 16.76 -10.98 5.19
CA LEU A 11 16.21 -12.24 5.68
C LEU A 11 15.29 -12.02 6.90
N GLY A 12 15.68 -11.15 7.83
CA GLY A 12 14.85 -10.77 8.97
C GLY A 12 13.51 -10.15 8.54
N ALA A 13 13.52 -9.23 7.57
CA ALA A 13 12.30 -8.64 7.02
C ALA A 13 11.39 -9.70 6.40
N LEU A 14 11.94 -10.64 5.63
CA LEU A 14 11.16 -11.73 5.02
C LEU A 14 10.52 -12.64 6.05
N VAL A 15 11.24 -13.01 7.11
CA VAL A 15 10.70 -13.85 8.19
C VAL A 15 9.56 -13.12 8.89
N ILE A 16 9.73 -11.84 9.23
CA ILE A 16 8.69 -11.07 9.92
C ILE A 16 7.46 -10.85 9.03
N LEU A 17 7.65 -10.63 7.73
CA LEU A 17 6.56 -10.57 6.76
C LEU A 17 5.83 -11.92 6.63
N GLY A 18 6.57 -13.03 6.65
CA GLY A 18 6.02 -14.39 6.57
C GLY A 18 5.13 -14.77 7.75
N ILE A 19 5.29 -14.12 8.91
CA ILE A 19 4.43 -14.31 10.10
C ILE A 19 3.02 -13.71 9.89
N GLY A 20 2.81 -12.91 8.82
CA GLY A 20 1.51 -12.33 8.49
C GLY A 20 1.17 -11.05 9.26
N TYR A 21 2.17 -10.42 9.89
CA TYR A 21 2.00 -9.12 10.53
C TYR A 21 1.84 -8.00 9.48
N PRO A 22 1.11 -6.90 9.75
CA PRO A 22 0.91 -5.86 8.75
C PRO A 22 2.23 -5.26 8.26
N VAL A 23 2.37 -5.16 6.93
CA VAL A 23 3.62 -4.85 6.21
C VAL A 23 4.35 -3.63 6.78
N ALA A 24 3.61 -2.57 7.09
CA ALA A 24 4.17 -1.32 7.63
C ALA A 24 4.94 -1.53 8.95
N PHE A 25 4.37 -2.31 9.88
CA PHE A 25 5.01 -2.57 11.17
C PHE A 25 6.19 -3.52 11.03
N SER A 26 6.08 -4.54 10.19
CA SER A 26 7.15 -5.49 9.93
C SER A 26 8.39 -4.83 9.30
N LEU A 27 8.20 -3.98 8.29
CA LEU A 27 9.31 -3.24 7.67
C LEU A 27 9.87 -2.16 8.61
N GLY A 28 8.99 -1.43 9.30
CA GLY A 28 9.39 -0.41 10.26
C GLY A 28 10.20 -0.97 11.43
N ALA A 29 9.72 -2.06 12.04
CA ALA A 29 10.42 -2.72 13.15
C ALA A 29 11.79 -3.25 12.70
N THR A 30 11.86 -3.90 11.54
CA THR A 30 13.14 -4.39 10.99
C THR A 30 14.11 -3.23 10.76
N ALA A 31 13.64 -2.13 10.17
CA ALA A 31 14.47 -0.94 9.93
C ALA A 31 14.98 -0.31 11.23
N ILE A 32 14.15 -0.22 12.27
CA ILE A 32 14.53 0.35 13.58
C ILE A 32 15.54 -0.57 14.29
N VAL A 33 15.28 -1.87 14.35
CA VAL A 33 16.16 -2.85 15.02
C VAL A 33 17.54 -2.87 14.37
N PHE A 34 17.60 -3.01 13.05
CA PHE A 34 18.87 -3.03 12.34
C PHE A 34 19.55 -1.64 12.31
N GLY A 35 18.78 -0.56 12.34
CA GLY A 35 19.30 0.79 12.51
C GLY A 35 20.03 0.97 13.85
N ILE A 36 19.44 0.50 14.95
CA ILE A 36 20.05 0.55 16.29
C ILE A 36 21.31 -0.31 16.34
N ILE A 37 21.25 -1.52 15.77
CA ILE A 37 22.41 -2.43 15.68
C ILE A 37 23.55 -1.74 14.90
N GLY A 38 23.25 -1.15 13.74
CA GLY A 38 24.26 -0.48 12.91
C GLY A 38 24.89 0.74 13.57
N VAL A 39 24.13 1.52 14.35
CA VAL A 39 24.68 2.62 15.15
C VAL A 39 25.53 2.11 16.32
N SER A 40 25.11 1.05 17.00
CA SER A 40 25.86 0.46 18.12
C SER A 40 27.22 -0.12 17.68
N LEU A 41 27.30 -0.61 16.45
CA LEU A 41 28.53 -1.13 15.84
C LEU A 41 29.40 -0.03 15.21
N GLY A 42 28.99 1.24 15.28
CA GLY A 42 29.71 2.38 14.70
C GLY A 42 29.70 2.43 13.17
N ILE A 43 28.78 1.69 12.52
CA ILE A 43 28.65 1.61 11.06
C ILE A 43 27.90 2.83 10.52
N PHE A 44 26.95 3.34 11.31
CA PHE A 44 26.11 4.49 10.98
C PHE A 44 26.25 5.59 12.01
N ASP A 45 26.11 6.84 11.55
CA ASP A 45 26.04 8.00 12.44
C ASP A 45 24.70 7.99 13.22
N PRO A 46 24.71 8.17 14.55
CA PRO A 46 23.50 8.31 15.37
C PRO A 46 22.48 9.34 14.85
N ILE A 47 22.91 10.31 14.05
CA ILE A 47 22.04 11.29 13.38
C ILE A 47 20.95 10.61 12.54
N ILE A 48 21.23 9.43 11.96
CA ILE A 48 20.29 8.73 11.07
C ILE A 48 19.05 8.30 11.84
N ILE A 49 19.19 7.83 13.09
CA ILE A 49 18.05 7.45 13.94
C ILE A 49 17.24 8.70 14.31
N ARG A 50 17.93 9.79 14.67
CA ARG A 50 17.27 11.05 15.02
C ARG A 50 16.53 11.68 13.83
N ALA A 51 17.00 11.44 12.61
CA ALA A 51 16.38 11.87 11.37
C ALA A 51 15.26 10.93 10.88
N MET A 52 15.01 9.78 11.52
CA MET A 52 13.94 8.86 11.11
C MET A 52 12.55 9.50 11.16
N PRO A 53 12.14 10.22 12.23
CA PRO A 53 10.84 10.88 12.27
C PRO A 53 10.67 11.87 11.11
N SER A 54 11.67 12.72 10.85
CA SER A 54 11.58 13.69 9.76
C SER A 54 11.51 13.02 8.38
N ARG A 55 12.17 11.88 8.18
CA ARG A 55 12.01 11.07 6.96
C ARG A 55 10.58 10.53 6.81
N ILE A 56 9.98 10.01 7.88
CA ILE A 56 8.59 9.52 7.86
C ILE A 56 7.64 10.67 7.52
N PHE A 57 7.77 11.82 8.18
CA PHE A 57 6.95 13.00 7.87
C PHE A 57 7.15 13.48 6.43
N ASN A 58 8.38 13.47 5.92
CA ASN A 58 8.65 13.85 4.55
C ASN A 58 7.98 12.90 3.54
N VAL A 59 7.94 11.60 3.82
CA VAL A 59 7.20 10.63 3.00
C VAL A 59 5.69 10.90 3.08
N MET A 60 5.13 11.14 4.26
CA MET A 60 3.70 11.47 4.42
C MET A 60 3.29 12.77 3.72
N SER A 61 4.19 13.75 3.64
CA SER A 61 3.98 15.01 2.91
C SER A 61 4.02 14.85 1.39
N ASN A 62 4.23 13.64 0.86
CA ASN A 62 4.24 13.39 -0.57
C ASN A 62 2.83 13.52 -1.16
N TYR A 63 2.65 14.46 -2.09
CA TYR A 63 1.40 14.69 -2.80
C TYR A 63 0.85 13.44 -3.51
N THR A 64 1.70 12.52 -3.95
CA THR A 64 1.26 11.24 -4.53
C THR A 64 0.49 10.39 -3.52
N LEU A 65 0.82 10.46 -2.22
CA LEU A 65 0.09 9.71 -1.20
C LEU A 65 -1.30 10.28 -0.94
N LEU A 66 -1.57 11.55 -1.30
CA LEU A 66 -2.93 12.11 -1.27
C LEU A 66 -3.87 11.40 -2.25
N ALA A 67 -3.33 10.71 -3.27
CA ALA A 67 -4.15 9.87 -4.14
C ALA A 67 -4.91 8.79 -3.36
N ILE A 68 -4.33 8.23 -2.28
CA ILE A 68 -4.98 7.18 -1.47
C ILE A 68 -6.29 7.67 -0.82
N PRO A 69 -6.28 8.74 0.01
CA PRO A 69 -7.51 9.24 0.61
C PRO A 69 -8.48 9.82 -0.44
N TYR A 70 -7.99 10.44 -1.51
CA TYR A 70 -8.87 10.93 -2.58
C TYR A 70 -9.54 9.78 -3.34
N PHE A 71 -8.84 8.66 -3.56
CA PHE A 71 -9.41 7.47 -4.17
C PHE A 71 -10.49 6.84 -3.28
N ILE A 72 -10.23 6.73 -1.97
CA ILE A 72 -11.23 6.27 -0.99
C ILE A 72 -12.44 7.21 -0.98
N PHE A 73 -12.20 8.53 -1.02
CA PHE A 73 -13.26 9.53 -1.04
C PHE A 73 -14.12 9.44 -2.32
N LEU A 74 -13.48 9.34 -3.49
CA LEU A 74 -14.16 9.17 -4.77
C LEU A 74 -15.01 7.90 -4.75
N GLY A 75 -14.44 6.76 -4.33
CA GLY A 75 -15.16 5.50 -4.20
C GLY A 75 -16.40 5.63 -3.30
N SER A 76 -16.25 6.25 -2.12
CA SER A 76 -17.37 6.47 -1.20
C SER A 76 -18.41 7.45 -1.76
N MET A 77 -17.99 8.48 -2.50
CA MET A 77 -18.92 9.39 -3.17
C MET A 77 -19.72 8.68 -4.28
N LEU A 78 -19.08 7.82 -5.07
CA LEU A 78 -19.73 7.05 -6.16
C LEU A 78 -20.72 6.03 -5.61
N GLU A 79 -20.39 5.40 -4.48
CA GLU A 79 -21.31 4.50 -3.76
C GLU A 79 -22.51 5.28 -3.20
N LYS A 80 -22.26 6.40 -2.51
CA LYS A 80 -23.34 7.19 -1.89
C LYS A 80 -24.23 7.94 -2.87
N SER A 81 -23.75 8.24 -4.06
CA SER A 81 -24.56 8.90 -5.10
C SER A 81 -25.47 7.93 -5.85
N GLY A 82 -25.34 6.62 -5.64
CA GLY A 82 -26.07 5.59 -6.39
C GLY A 82 -25.52 5.34 -7.80
N LEU A 83 -24.53 6.13 -8.25
CA LEU A 83 -24.00 6.05 -9.61
C LEU A 83 -23.39 4.67 -9.91
N ALA A 84 -22.73 4.06 -8.93
CA ALA A 84 -22.13 2.73 -9.10
C ALA A 84 -23.18 1.64 -9.41
N GLU A 85 -24.34 1.72 -8.77
CA GLU A 85 -25.46 0.78 -8.96
C GLU A 85 -26.14 1.01 -10.32
N ASP A 86 -26.48 2.27 -10.63
CA ASP A 86 -27.09 2.66 -11.91
C ASP A 86 -26.22 2.24 -13.12
N LEU A 87 -24.90 2.38 -13.00
CA LEU A 87 -23.95 1.96 -14.04
C LEU A 87 -23.91 0.44 -14.20
N LEU A 88 -23.95 -0.34 -13.11
CA LEU A 88 -23.99 -1.80 -13.16
C LEU A 88 -25.28 -2.29 -13.83
N ASP A 89 -26.43 -1.73 -13.46
CA ASP A 89 -27.72 -2.11 -14.05
C ASP A 89 -27.77 -1.78 -15.53
N THR A 90 -27.33 -0.57 -15.91
CA THR A 90 -27.29 -0.15 -17.32
C THR A 90 -26.38 -1.05 -18.15
N MET A 91 -25.20 -1.39 -17.64
CA MET A 91 -24.27 -2.31 -18.32
C MET A 91 -24.80 -3.75 -18.33
N GLY A 92 -25.54 -4.17 -17.31
CA GLY A 92 -26.24 -5.45 -17.28
C GLY A 92 -27.27 -5.58 -18.40
N VAL A 93 -28.04 -4.52 -18.65
CA VAL A 93 -28.99 -4.48 -19.78
C VAL A 93 -28.24 -4.46 -21.13
N LEU A 94 -27.16 -3.68 -21.24
CA LEU A 94 -26.38 -3.55 -22.47
C LEU A 94 -25.76 -4.88 -22.92
N PHE A 95 -25.16 -5.63 -22.00
CA PHE A 95 -24.50 -6.90 -22.29
C PHE A 95 -25.38 -8.13 -22.04
N GLY A 96 -26.60 -7.96 -21.51
CA GLY A 96 -27.55 -9.04 -21.20
C GLY A 96 -27.85 -10.05 -22.31
N PRO A 97 -27.89 -9.68 -23.60
CA PRO A 97 -28.09 -10.64 -24.70
C PRO A 97 -26.92 -11.62 -24.90
N ILE A 98 -25.74 -11.30 -24.38
CA ILE A 98 -24.53 -12.10 -24.55
C ILE A 98 -24.47 -13.16 -23.44
N ARG A 99 -24.16 -14.41 -23.80
CA ARG A 99 -23.89 -15.47 -22.82
C ARG A 99 -22.69 -15.06 -21.94
N GLY A 100 -22.92 -14.88 -20.64
CA GLY A 100 -21.92 -14.35 -19.70
C GLY A 100 -21.89 -12.82 -19.60
N GLY A 101 -22.85 -12.11 -20.22
CA GLY A 101 -22.94 -10.66 -20.25
C GLY A 101 -22.86 -9.99 -18.89
N LEU A 102 -23.53 -10.53 -17.87
CA LEU A 102 -23.45 -10.03 -16.49
C LEU A 102 -22.02 -10.06 -15.93
N ALA A 103 -21.26 -11.13 -16.19
CA ALA A 103 -19.87 -11.21 -15.72
C ALA A 103 -18.98 -10.17 -16.42
N ILE A 104 -19.22 -9.94 -17.71
CA ILE A 104 -18.53 -8.90 -18.49
C ILE A 104 -18.85 -7.52 -17.92
N SER A 105 -20.12 -7.23 -17.64
CA SER A 105 -20.56 -5.97 -17.05
C SER A 105 -19.90 -5.71 -15.70
N VAL A 106 -19.81 -6.71 -14.81
CA VAL A 106 -19.14 -6.56 -13.51
C VAL A 106 -17.64 -6.26 -13.66
N VAL A 107 -16.94 -6.96 -14.55
CA VAL A 107 -15.50 -6.73 -14.77
C VAL A 107 -15.25 -5.35 -15.39
N VAL A 108 -16.04 -4.95 -16.38
CA VAL A 108 -15.89 -3.66 -17.07
C VAL A 108 -16.24 -2.50 -16.14
N VAL A 109 -17.38 -2.58 -15.44
CA VAL A 109 -17.78 -1.52 -14.50
C VAL A 109 -16.83 -1.47 -13.31
N GLY A 110 -16.41 -2.62 -12.78
CA GLY A 110 -15.39 -2.68 -11.73
C GLY A 110 -14.08 -2.02 -12.15
N ALA A 111 -13.63 -2.25 -13.40
CA ALA A 111 -12.43 -1.60 -13.94
C ALA A 111 -12.61 -0.09 -14.14
N LEU A 112 -13.80 0.38 -14.57
CA LEU A 112 -14.10 1.81 -14.73
C LEU A 112 -14.21 2.56 -13.40
N LEU A 113 -14.77 1.92 -12.36
CA LEU A 113 -14.91 2.51 -11.03
C LEU A 113 -13.60 2.48 -10.22
N ALA A 114 -12.71 1.52 -10.52
CA ALA A 114 -11.40 1.42 -9.88
C ALA A 114 -10.31 2.30 -10.52
N ALA A 115 -10.60 2.89 -11.69
CA ALA A 115 -9.69 3.80 -12.42
C ALA A 115 -9.89 5.25 -11.99
#